data_AF-A0A972CQF7-F1
#
_entry.id   AF-A0A972CQF7-F1
#
_cell.length_a   1.000
_cell.length_b   1.000
_cell.length_c   1.000
_cell.angle_alpha   90.00
_cell.angle_beta   90.00
_cell.angle_gamma   90.00
#
_symmetry.space_group_name_H-M   'P 1'
#
loop_
_entity.id
_entity.type
_entity.pdbx_description
1 polymer ?
#
loop_
_entity_poly.entity_id
_entity_poly.type
_entity_poly.pdbx_seq_one_letter_code
_entity_poly.pdbx_strand_id
1 'polypeptide(L)'
;MGNPLIWLLGLLAVVVLGYQLLTFKGFSLMHLVFAGYLSLYLPWVLVSRITYIYHYYPPLPFVLVMSAFILEPLWKLGIKGKRLIYGFLIASLVLLIVFYPALSGLEVPQGYINILRWFPRDWSF
;
A
#
# COMPACT_ATOMS: atom_id res chain seq x y z
N MET A 1 -1.23 -11.54 -2.94
CA MET A 1 -1.21 -10.63 -1.77
C MET A 1 -0.06 -9.65 -1.91
N GLY A 2 -0.11 -8.48 -1.28
CA GLY A 2 0.99 -7.52 -1.35
C GLY A 2 1.58 -7.21 0.03
N ASN A 3 2.61 -6.37 0.06
CA ASN A 3 3.35 -6.05 1.28
C ASN A 3 2.46 -5.29 2.31
N PRO A 4 2.20 -5.87 3.50
CA PRO A 4 1.29 -5.28 4.49
C PRO A 4 1.67 -3.86 4.91
N LEU A 5 2.97 -3.54 5.00
CA LEU A 5 3.43 -2.21 5.36
C LEU A 5 3.09 -1.18 4.28
N ILE A 6 3.24 -1.56 3.01
CA ILE A 6 2.91 -0.70 1.87
C ILE A 6 1.39 -0.51 1.77
N TRP A 7 0.60 -1.55 2.05
CA TRP A 7 -0.86 -1.44 2.10
C TRP A 7 -1.33 -0.48 3.19
N LEU A 8 -0.79 -0.61 4.40
CA LEU A 8 -1.14 0.27 5.52
C LEU A 8 -0.74 1.73 5.23
N LEU A 9 0.46 1.94 4.69
CA LEU A 9 0.91 3.28 4.29
C LEU A 9 0.02 3.86 3.16
N GLY A 10 -0.33 3.04 2.17
CA GLY A 10 -1.20 3.44 1.07
C GLY A 10 -2.60 3.81 1.54
N LEU A 11 -3.17 3.04 2.47
CA LEU A 11 -4.46 3.36 3.11
C LEU A 11 -4.37 4.70 3.84
N LEU A 12 -3.31 4.91 4.62
CA LEU A 12 -3.08 6.18 5.31
C LEU A 12 -2.97 7.33 4.31
N ALA A 13 -2.25 7.15 3.20
CA ALA A 13 -2.11 8.16 2.15
C ALA A 13 -3.45 8.55 1.52
N VAL A 14 -4.32 7.56 1.23
CA VAL A 14 -5.67 7.78 0.70
C VAL A 14 -6.53 8.57 1.69
N VAL A 15 -6.48 8.23 2.98
CA VAL A 15 -7.25 8.94 4.03
C VAL A 15 -6.76 10.38 4.20
N VAL A 16 -5.44 10.59 4.27
CA VAL A 16 -4.86 11.92 4.44
C VAL A 16 -5.18 12.84 3.25
N LEU A 17 -5.01 12.35 2.02
CA LEU A 17 -5.33 13.15 0.82
C LEU A 17 -6.83 13.36 0.65
N GLY A 18 -7.66 12.39 1.03
CA GLY A 18 -9.12 12.56 1.08
C GLY A 18 -9.53 13.65 2.07
N TYR A 19 -8.94 13.66 3.27
CA TYR A 19 -9.17 14.70 4.27
C TYR A 19 -8.66 16.08 3.79
N GLN A 20 -7.48 16.12 3.16
CA GLN A 20 -6.91 17.34 2.62
C GLN A 20 -7.80 17.94 1.52
N LEU A 21 -8.36 17.12 0.63
CA LEU A 21 -9.28 17.55 -0.42
C LEU A 21 -10.56 18.21 0.14
N LEU A 22 -11.05 17.71 1.27
CA LEU A 22 -12.28 18.21 1.90
C LEU A 22 -12.06 19.49 2.71
N THR A 23 -10.85 19.71 3.22
CA THR A 23 -10.55 20.82 4.13
C THR A 23 -9.79 21.97 3.47
N PHE A 24 -8.94 21.67 2.49
CA PHE A 24 -8.09 22.66 1.84
C PHE A 24 -8.78 23.24 0.61
N LYS A 25 -8.88 24.57 0.53
CA LYS A 25 -9.57 25.27 -0.59
C LYS A 25 -8.74 25.37 -1.87
N GLY A 26 -7.48 24.92 -1.86
CA GLY A 26 -6.56 25.01 -2.99
C GLY A 26 -6.41 23.67 -3.72
N PHE A 27 -6.49 23.69 -5.05
CA PHE A 27 -6.19 22.52 -5.88
C PHE A 27 -4.68 22.36 -6.04
N SER A 28 -4.17 21.15 -5.80
CA SER A 28 -2.75 20.80 -5.97
C SER A 28 -2.62 19.60 -6.90
N LEU A 29 -1.43 19.39 -7.46
CA LEU A 29 -1.15 18.24 -8.33
C LEU A 29 -1.46 16.90 -7.63
N MET A 30 -1.30 16.80 -6.30
CA MET A 30 -1.62 15.59 -5.54
C MET A 30 -3.12 15.30 -5.48
N HIS A 31 -3.97 16.32 -5.55
CA HIS A 31 -5.42 16.13 -5.67
C HIS A 31 -5.78 15.56 -7.04
N LEU A 32 -5.05 15.91 -8.11
CA LEU A 32 -5.20 15.28 -9.43
C LEU A 32 -4.76 13.82 -9.42
N VAL A 33 -3.63 13.50 -8.77
CA VAL A 33 -3.16 12.11 -8.58
C VAL A 33 -4.21 11.30 -7.81
N PHE A 34 -4.79 11.87 -6.75
CA PHE A 34 -5.86 11.24 -5.98
C PHE A 34 -7.14 11.03 -6.80
N ALA A 35 -7.52 12.00 -7.64
CA ALA A 35 -8.64 11.84 -8.56
C ALA A 35 -8.39 10.74 -9.60
N GLY A 36 -7.15 10.62 -10.11
CA GLY A 36 -6.74 9.53 -10.99
C GLY A 36 -6.78 8.15 -10.31
N TYR A 37 -6.40 8.08 -9.02
CA TYR A 37 -6.59 6.87 -8.22
C TYR A 37 -8.08 6.51 -8.12
N LEU A 38 -8.94 7.47 -7.79
CA LEU A 38 -10.38 7.24 -7.65
C LEU A 38 -11.04 6.85 -8.97
N SER A 39 -10.65 7.46 -10.09
CA SER A 39 -11.22 7.12 -11.40
C SER A 39 -10.89 5.69 -11.82
N LEU A 40 -9.73 5.17 -11.42
CA LEU A 40 -9.33 3.79 -11.67
C LEU A 40 -9.93 2.80 -10.66
N TYR A 41 -10.17 3.23 -9.42
CA TYR A 41 -10.64 2.34 -8.34
C TYR A 41 -12.16 2.27 -8.21
N LEU A 42 -12.86 3.42 -8.23
CA LEU A 42 -14.31 3.49 -7.99
C LEU A 42 -15.16 2.66 -8.96
N PRO A 43 -14.86 2.57 -10.27
CA PRO A 43 -15.66 1.74 -11.17
C PRO A 43 -15.72 0.29 -10.70
N TRP A 44 -14.61 -0.26 -10.19
CA TRP A 44 -14.54 -1.64 -9.71
C TRP A 44 -15.27 -1.87 -8.38
N VAL A 45 -15.46 -0.82 -7.57
CA VAL A 45 -16.28 -0.90 -6.35
C VAL A 45 -17.78 -0.95 -6.68
N LEU A 46 -18.20 -0.31 -7.77
CA LEU A 46 -19.59 -0.20 -8.18
C LEU A 46 -20.08 -1.36 -9.06
N VAL A 47 -19.16 -2.18 -9.57
CA VAL A 47 -19.48 -3.34 -10.40
C VAL A 47 -20.08 -4.46 -9.55
N SER A 48 -21.22 -5.01 -9.99
CA SER A 48 -21.94 -6.11 -9.31
C SER A 48 -21.36 -7.50 -9.55
N ARG A 49 -20.35 -7.63 -10.42
CA ARG A 49 -19.65 -8.88 -10.71
C ARG A 49 -18.59 -9.16 -9.64
N ILE A 50 -18.20 -10.42 -9.53
CA ILE A 50 -17.11 -10.85 -8.64
C ILE A 50 -15.82 -10.15 -9.07
N THR A 51 -15.22 -9.41 -8.14
CA THR A 51 -13.94 -8.73 -8.32
C THR A 51 -12.86 -9.39 -7.45
N TYR A 52 -11.63 -9.33 -7.93
CA TYR A 52 -10.45 -9.90 -7.29
C TYR A 52 -9.38 -8.83 -7.09
N ILE A 53 -8.42 -9.12 -6.20
CA ILE A 53 -7.35 -8.18 -5.80
C ILE A 53 -6.51 -7.62 -6.96
N TYR A 54 -6.38 -8.34 -8.09
CA TYR A 54 -5.60 -7.86 -9.23
C TYR A 54 -6.21 -6.64 -9.95
N HIS A 55 -7.51 -6.38 -9.77
CA HIS A 55 -8.12 -5.13 -10.26
C HIS A 55 -7.57 -3.89 -9.54
N TYR A 56 -6.86 -4.09 -8.43
CA TYR A 56 -6.14 -3.04 -7.73
C TYR A 56 -4.74 -2.76 -8.28
N TYR A 57 -4.22 -3.56 -9.24
CA TYR A 57 -2.91 -3.28 -9.82
C TYR A 57 -2.84 -1.97 -10.62
N PRO A 58 -3.83 -1.60 -11.45
CA PRO A 58 -3.81 -0.31 -12.16
C PRO A 58 -3.76 0.94 -11.25
N PRO A 59 -4.55 1.05 -10.16
CA PRO A 59 -4.43 2.19 -9.25
C PRO A 59 -3.18 2.16 -8.35
N LEU A 60 -2.45 1.04 -8.28
CA LEU A 60 -1.32 0.85 -7.36
C LEU A 60 -0.19 1.90 -7.52
N PRO A 61 0.26 2.30 -8.74
CA PRO A 61 1.28 3.32 -8.90
C PRO A 61 0.87 4.67 -8.31
N PHE A 62 -0.42 5.04 -8.41
CA PHE A 62 -0.93 6.26 -7.79
C PHE A 62 -0.82 6.19 -6.27
N VAL A 63 -1.17 5.05 -5.67
CA VAL A 63 -1.01 4.81 -4.23
C VAL A 63 0.44 4.96 -3.78
N LEU A 64 1.39 4.47 -4.57
CA LEU A 64 2.82 4.61 -4.27
C LEU A 64 3.29 6.07 -4.31
N VAL A 65 2.85 6.85 -5.31
CA VAL A 65 3.15 8.28 -5.40
C VAL A 65 2.55 9.04 -4.22
N MET A 66 1.29 8.76 -3.89
CA MET A 66 0.62 9.37 -2.73
C MET A 66 1.32 9.00 -1.41
N SER A 67 1.79 7.76 -1.30
CA SER A 67 2.57 7.28 -0.14
C SER A 67 3.91 8.02 -0.02
N ALA A 68 4.60 8.25 -1.13
CA ALA A 68 5.83 9.04 -1.13
C ALA A 68 5.58 10.50 -0.70
N PHE A 69 4.47 11.09 -1.16
CA PHE A 69 4.08 12.45 -0.79
C PHE A 69 3.84 12.60 0.71
N ILE A 70 3.09 11.70 1.34
CA ILE A 70 2.85 11.78 2.80
C ILE A 70 4.10 11.54 3.64
N LEU A 71 5.14 10.91 3.07
CA LEU A 71 6.43 10.73 3.73
C LEU A 71 7.37 11.93 3.55
N GLU A 72 7.08 12.85 2.64
CA GLU A 72 7.92 14.02 2.37
C GLU A 72 8.12 14.93 3.62
N PRO A 73 7.10 15.23 4.44
CA PRO A 73 7.30 15.98 5.67
C PRO A 73 8.25 15.27 6.65
N LEU A 74 8.16 13.93 6.72
CA LEU A 74 9.05 13.13 7.54
C LEU A 74 10.48 13.19 7.02
N TRP A 75 10.67 13.18 5.70
CA TRP A 75 11.99 13.36 5.08
C TRP A 75 12.63 14.73 5.42
N LYS A 76 11.81 15.78 5.50
CA LYS A 76 12.25 17.15 5.83
C LYS A 76 12.63 17.34 7.30
N LEU A 77 12.26 16.42 8.21
CA LEU A 77 12.64 16.45 9.63
C LEU A 77 14.13 16.10 9.89
N GLY A 78 14.94 15.94 8.85
CA GLY A 78 16.38 15.71 8.94
C GLY A 78 16.75 14.25 9.17
N ILE A 79 17.89 14.00 9.82
CA ILE A 79 18.52 12.66 9.92
C ILE A 79 17.58 11.62 10.56
N LYS A 80 16.83 12.00 11.61
CA LYS A 80 15.89 11.11 12.30
C LYS A 80 14.77 10.65 11.38
N GLY A 81 14.19 11.57 10.62
CA GLY A 81 13.12 11.28 9.66
C GLY A 81 13.59 10.38 8.50
N LYS A 82 14.77 10.67 7.95
CA LYS A 82 15.40 9.81 6.93
C LYS A 82 15.65 8.39 7.47
N ARG A 83 16.14 8.25 8.71
CA ARG A 83 16.37 6.94 9.34
C ARG A 83 15.07 6.14 9.49
N LEU A 84 13.96 6.79 9.84
CA LEU A 84 12.65 6.15 9.91
C LEU A 84 12.18 5.66 8.54
N ILE A 85 12.33 6.48 7.50
CA ILE A 85 11.96 6.11 6.12
C ILE A 85 12.82 4.93 5.64
N TYR A 86 14.14 4.97 5.83
CA TYR A 86 15.01 3.85 5.49
C TYR A 86 14.65 2.59 6.30
N GLY A 87 14.35 2.73 7.59
CA GLY A 87 13.87 1.61 8.41
C GLY A 87 12.59 0.98 7.86
N PHE A 88 11.63 1.81 7.45
CA PHE A 88 10.39 1.35 6.81
C PHE A 88 10.65 0.63 5.48
N LEU A 89 11.55 1.16 4.64
CA LEU A 89 11.91 0.53 3.37
C LEU A 89 12.63 -0.81 3.56
N ILE A 90 13.57 -0.89 4.51
CA ILE A 90 14.25 -2.13 4.87
C ILE A 90 13.25 -3.15 5.41
N ALA A 91 12.36 -2.75 6.32
CA ALA A 91 11.32 -3.63 6.83
C ALA A 91 10.41 -4.14 5.71
N SER A 92 10.04 -3.27 4.77
CA SER A 92 9.27 -3.65 3.59
C SER A 92 10.02 -4.67 2.71
N LEU A 93 11.33 -4.49 2.51
CA LEU A 93 12.16 -5.43 1.77
C LEU A 93 12.29 -6.78 2.49
N VAL A 94 12.47 -6.78 3.81
CA VAL A 94 12.53 -8.00 4.62
C VAL A 94 11.21 -8.76 4.51
N LEU A 95 10.07 -8.07 4.60
CA LEU A 95 8.77 -8.71 4.40
C LEU A 95 8.62 -9.28 2.99
N LEU A 96 9.12 -8.60 1.96
CA LEU A 96 9.12 -9.16 0.62
C LEU A 96 9.88 -10.48 0.58
N ILE A 97 11.08 -10.54 1.16
CA ILE A 97 11.92 -11.75 1.20
C ILE A 97 11.23 -12.87 1.98
N VAL A 98 10.64 -12.56 3.13
CA VAL A 98 9.95 -13.53 4.00
C VAL A 98 8.67 -14.06 3.34
N PHE A 99 7.91 -13.22 2.64
CA PHE A 99 6.70 -13.68 1.94
C PHE A 99 7.00 -14.27 0.55
N TYR A 100 8.20 -14.06 -0.01
CA TYR A 100 8.55 -14.49 -1.36
C TYR A 100 8.32 -15.98 -1.62
N PRO A 101 8.76 -16.93 -0.76
CA PRO A 101 8.54 -18.35 -1.00
C PRO A 101 7.07 -18.74 -1.11
N ALA A 102 6.22 -18.12 -0.28
CA ALA A 102 4.78 -18.32 -0.32
C ALA A 102 4.13 -17.68 -1.55
N LEU A 103 4.66 -16.56 -2.06
CA LEU A 103 4.17 -15.90 -3.26
C LEU A 103 4.62 -16.57 -4.56
N SER A 104 5.82 -17.17 -4.58
CA SER A 104 6.40 -17.85 -5.75
C SER A 104 6.06 -19.33 -5.83
N GLY A 105 5.39 -19.89 -4.82
CA GLY A 105 5.05 -21.30 -4.76
C GLY A 105 6.25 -22.23 -4.56
N LEU A 106 7.28 -21.78 -3.85
CA LEU A 106 8.43 -22.64 -3.51
C LEU A 106 8.02 -23.69 -2.48
N GLU A 107 8.63 -24.86 -2.57
CA GLU A 107 8.45 -25.93 -1.58
C GLU A 107 9.04 -25.49 -0.23
N VAL A 108 8.16 -25.29 0.75
CA VAL A 108 8.53 -24.90 2.12
C VAL A 108 7.79 -25.74 3.15
N PRO A 109 8.35 -25.94 4.36
CA PRO A 109 7.67 -26.67 5.42
C PRO A 109 6.32 -26.03 5.79
N GLN A 110 5.31 -26.85 6.11
CA GLN A 110 3.98 -26.35 6.50
C GLN A 110 4.02 -25.40 7.71
N GLY A 111 4.95 -25.63 8.66
CA GLY A 111 5.15 -24.75 9.80
C GLY A 111 5.54 -23.32 9.41
N TYR A 112 6.28 -23.14 8.32
CA TYR A 112 6.65 -21.82 7.80
C TYR A 112 5.42 -21.07 7.28
N ILE A 113 4.58 -21.75 6.48
CA ILE A 113 3.33 -21.18 5.98
C ILE A 113 2.40 -20.78 7.13
N ASN A 114 2.28 -21.61 8.17
CA ASN A 114 1.44 -21.29 9.32
C ASN A 114 1.87 -20.02 10.05
N ILE A 115 3.18 -19.72 10.09
CA ILE A 115 3.69 -18.47 10.68
C ILE A 115 3.36 -17.26 9.80
N LEU A 116 3.35 -17.42 8.47
CA LEU A 116 3.04 -16.34 7.52
C LEU A 116 1.55 -16.00 7.45
N ARG A 117 0.66 -16.86 7.96
CA ARG A 117 -0.79 -16.63 8.02
C ARG A 117 -1.17 -15.64 9.12
N TRP A 118 -0.77 -14.39 8.96
CA TRP A 118 -1.12 -13.32 9.90
C TRP A 118 -2.62 -13.06 9.97
N PHE A 119 -3.35 -13.35 8.89
CA PHE A 119 -4.82 -13.30 8.83
C PHE A 119 -5.38 -14.69 8.50
N PRO A 120 -5.64 -15.54 9.52
CA PRO A 120 -5.88 -16.97 9.33
C PRO A 120 -7.09 -17.34 8.47
N ARG A 121 -8.10 -16.45 8.38
CA ARG A 121 -9.31 -16.68 7.59
C ARG A 121 -9.16 -16.29 6.12
N ASP A 122 -8.39 -15.23 5.84
CA ASP A 122 -8.35 -14.60 4.53
C ASP A 122 -7.06 -14.94 3.76
N TRP A 123 -6.02 -15.39 4.47
CA TRP A 123 -4.71 -15.70 3.89
C TRP A 123 -4.49 -17.20 3.75
N SER A 124 -5.00 -17.76 2.66
CA SER A 124 -4.62 -19.09 2.17
C SER A 124 -3.50 -18.95 1.14
N PHE A 125 -2.39 -19.65 1.42
CA PHE A 125 -1.27 -19.90 0.50
C PHE A 125 -1.35 -21.36 0.05
#